data_AF-A0A3N5A117-F1
#
_entry.id   AF-A0A3N5A117-F1
#
_cell.length_a   1.000
_cell.length_b   1.000
_cell.length_c   1.000
_cell.angle_alpha   90.00
_cell.angle_beta   90.00
_cell.angle_gamma   90.00
#
_symmetry.space_group_name_H-M   'P 1'
#
loop_
_entity.id
_entity.type
_entity.pdbx_description
1 polymer ?
#
loop_
_entity_poly.entity_id
_entity_poly.type
_entity_poly.pdbx_seq_one_letter_code
_entity_poly.pdbx_strand_id
1 'polypeptide(L)'
;MGYDLHAVIAEEEVLRSAAQGLPAARLASIGQGLSLMPMAGALFDFLADGSGTGALGFWRLSGGFDKVLAESSVRGPVAYVEAEYFGGVGEQRAAVWDGGIIVLGPLHVGEGRPFPPAGSPISQALRRLGVAASAEEDEFSAVGLHRHRHSEAWIA
;
A
#
# COMPACT_ATOMS: atom_id res chain seq x y z
N MET A 1 0.11 -18.30 12.53
CA MET A 1 -0.36 -17.90 11.19
C MET A 1 0.03 -16.45 11.00
N GLY A 2 0.70 -16.13 9.88
CA GLY A 2 1.15 -14.77 9.58
C GLY A 2 0.24 -14.07 8.57
N TYR A 3 0.38 -12.74 8.50
CA TYR A 3 -0.14 -11.90 7.42
C TYR A 3 0.96 -10.93 7.04
N ASP A 4 1.28 -10.79 5.76
CA ASP A 4 2.09 -9.72 5.22
C ASP A 4 1.39 -9.06 4.03
N LEU A 5 1.51 -7.74 3.97
CA LEU A 5 1.10 -6.95 2.82
C LEU A 5 2.10 -5.82 2.64
N HIS A 6 2.75 -5.79 1.49
CA HIS A 6 3.52 -4.64 1.02
C HIS A 6 3.00 -4.29 -0.36
N ALA A 7 2.35 -3.14 -0.53
CA ALA A 7 1.70 -2.84 -1.80
C ALA A 7 1.54 -1.34 -2.05
N VAL A 8 1.53 -1.00 -3.34
CA VAL A 8 0.97 0.27 -3.84
C VAL A 8 -0.50 0.03 -4.19
N ILE A 9 -1.38 0.92 -3.77
CA ILE A 9 -2.82 0.85 -4.04
C ILE A 9 -3.25 2.18 -4.67
N ALA A 10 -3.92 2.12 -5.81
CA ALA A 10 -4.57 3.26 -6.45
C ALA A 10 -5.64 2.76 -7.43
N GLU A 11 -6.31 3.69 -8.12
CA GLU A 11 -7.10 3.34 -9.30
C GLU A 11 -6.25 2.61 -10.33
N GLU A 12 -6.87 1.67 -11.06
CA GLU A 12 -6.14 0.80 -11.99
C GLU A 12 -5.36 1.59 -13.06
N GLU A 13 -5.91 2.68 -13.57
CA GLU A 13 -5.25 3.51 -14.58
C GLU A 13 -3.99 4.21 -14.03
N VAL A 14 -4.05 4.67 -12.77
CA VAL A 14 -2.93 5.31 -12.08
C VAL A 14 -1.84 4.27 -11.80
N LEU A 15 -2.21 3.10 -11.31
CA LEU A 15 -1.27 2.00 -11.06
C LEU A 15 -0.61 1.49 -12.33
N ARG A 16 -1.35 1.39 -13.45
CA ARG A 16 -0.77 1.04 -14.75
C ARG A 16 0.28 2.06 -15.18
N SER A 17 0.08 3.35 -14.88
CA SER A 17 1.09 4.40 -15.12
C SER A 17 2.32 4.21 -14.25
N ALA A 18 2.14 3.96 -12.95
CA ALA A 18 3.24 3.76 -12.00
C ALA A 18 4.05 2.49 -12.32
N ALA A 19 3.40 1.46 -12.87
CA ALA A 19 4.04 0.23 -13.31
C ALA A 19 4.81 0.38 -14.63
N GLN A 20 4.68 1.49 -15.36
CA GLN A 20 5.41 1.68 -16.61
C GLN A 20 6.91 1.76 -16.33
N GLY A 21 7.67 0.83 -16.92
CA GLY A 21 9.12 0.76 -16.73
C GLY A 21 9.56 -0.02 -15.49
N LEU A 22 8.63 -0.64 -14.74
CA LEU A 22 8.93 -1.57 -13.67
C LEU A 22 8.83 -3.02 -14.18
N PRO A 23 9.96 -3.72 -14.38
CA PRO A 23 9.94 -5.12 -14.73
C PRO A 23 9.21 -5.92 -13.65
N ALA A 24 8.41 -6.91 -14.06
CA ALA A 24 7.64 -7.78 -13.16
C ALA A 24 6.54 -7.11 -12.32
N ALA A 25 6.22 -5.82 -12.55
CA ALA A 25 5.04 -5.21 -11.95
C ALA A 25 3.76 -5.92 -12.42
N ARG A 26 3.02 -6.49 -11.46
CA ARG A 26 1.73 -7.15 -11.69
C ARG A 26 0.67 -6.50 -10.82
N LEU A 27 -0.50 -6.26 -11.41
CA LEU A 27 -1.63 -5.63 -10.75
C LEU A 27 -2.71 -6.67 -10.43
N ALA A 28 -3.36 -6.52 -9.30
CA ALA A 28 -4.49 -7.33 -8.88
C ALA A 28 -5.65 -6.42 -8.46
N SER A 29 -6.86 -6.66 -8.98
CA SER A 29 -8.03 -5.87 -8.60
C SER A 29 -8.48 -6.20 -7.18
N ILE A 30 -8.74 -5.15 -6.39
CA ILE A 30 -9.29 -5.27 -5.03
C ILE A 30 -10.75 -4.77 -4.94
N GLY A 31 -11.34 -4.40 -6.08
CA GLY A 31 -12.71 -3.89 -6.15
C GLY A 31 -12.80 -2.38 -5.94
N GLN A 32 -14.03 -1.86 -6.09
CA GLN A 32 -14.33 -0.42 -6.06
C GLN A 32 -13.47 0.43 -7.02
N GLY A 33 -13.04 -0.13 -8.15
CA GLY A 33 -12.17 0.55 -9.12
C GLY A 33 -10.69 0.62 -8.74
N LEU A 34 -10.32 0.10 -7.57
CA LEU A 34 -8.95 0.05 -7.10
C LEU A 34 -8.27 -1.26 -7.50
N SER A 35 -6.96 -1.14 -7.71
CA SER A 35 -6.06 -2.28 -7.81
C SER A 35 -4.94 -2.14 -6.78
N LEU A 36 -4.24 -3.23 -6.53
CA LEU A 36 -3.00 -3.24 -5.79
C LEU A 36 -1.86 -3.78 -6.66
N MET A 37 -0.66 -3.28 -6.42
CA MET A 37 0.59 -3.77 -6.97
C MET A 37 1.45 -4.27 -5.81
N PRO A 38 1.63 -5.60 -5.64
CA PRO A 38 2.43 -6.12 -4.55
C PRO A 38 3.91 -5.79 -4.73
N MET A 39 4.54 -5.30 -3.67
CA MET A 39 5.96 -4.95 -3.60
C MET A 39 6.77 -6.17 -3.13
N ALA A 40 6.72 -7.22 -3.94
CA ALA A 40 7.24 -8.54 -3.62
C ALA A 40 8.11 -9.12 -4.76
N GLY A 41 8.92 -10.11 -4.41
CA GLY A 41 9.80 -10.82 -5.34
C GLY A 41 10.65 -9.90 -6.23
N ALA A 42 10.64 -10.17 -7.53
CA ALA A 42 11.48 -9.49 -8.52
C ALA A 42 11.26 -7.97 -8.60
N LEU A 43 10.06 -7.47 -8.27
CA LEU A 43 9.80 -6.03 -8.23
C LEU A 43 10.54 -5.36 -7.07
N PHE A 44 10.56 -6.02 -5.91
CA PHE A 44 11.30 -5.54 -4.75
C PHE A 44 12.81 -5.57 -5.01
N ASP A 45 13.32 -6.68 -5.56
CA ASP A 45 14.75 -6.82 -5.87
C ASP A 45 15.22 -5.73 -6.85
N PHE A 46 14.45 -5.49 -7.91
CA PHE A 46 14.74 -4.44 -8.90
C PHE A 46 14.79 -3.03 -8.28
N LEU A 47 13.89 -2.73 -7.33
CA LEU A 47 13.83 -1.42 -6.66
C LEU A 47 14.84 -1.28 -5.52
N ALA A 48 15.29 -2.40 -4.93
CA ALA A 48 16.32 -2.44 -3.90
C ALA A 48 17.74 -2.22 -4.48
N ASP A 49 17.97 -2.63 -5.73
CA ASP A 49 19.21 -2.36 -6.46
C ASP A 49 19.40 -0.87 -6.80
N GLY A 50 18.30 -0.08 -6.75
CA GLY A 50 18.31 1.38 -6.85
C GLY A 50 18.77 2.02 -5.54
N SER A 51 20.02 2.49 -5.51
CA SER A 51 20.70 3.06 -4.35
C SER A 51 20.00 4.29 -3.74
N GLY A 52 19.13 4.07 -2.76
CA GLY A 52 18.55 5.11 -1.92
C GLY A 52 18.16 4.59 -0.55
N THR A 53 18.60 5.25 0.53
CA THR A 53 18.09 4.98 1.88
C THR A 53 16.58 5.23 1.92
N GLY A 54 15.83 4.25 2.43
CA GLY A 54 14.37 4.20 2.38
C GLY A 54 13.72 5.50 2.86
N ALA A 55 12.81 6.03 2.06
CA ALA A 55 12.09 7.25 2.37
C ALA A 55 11.00 6.96 3.43
N LEU A 56 10.84 7.87 4.39
CA LEU A 56 9.66 7.95 5.29
C LEU A 56 9.47 6.83 6.32
N GLY A 57 10.47 5.97 6.52
CA GLY A 57 10.43 4.94 7.57
C GLY A 57 9.60 3.70 7.19
N PHE A 58 9.38 3.44 5.91
CA PHE A 58 8.84 2.17 5.41
C PHE A 58 9.94 1.11 5.26
N TRP A 59 9.57 -0.17 5.30
CA TRP A 59 10.48 -1.29 5.14
C TRP A 59 10.87 -1.56 3.70
N ARG A 60 9.93 -1.42 2.76
CA ARG A 60 10.13 -1.76 1.33
C ARG A 60 10.02 -0.58 0.37
N LEU A 61 9.83 0.64 0.88
CA LEU A 61 9.88 1.85 0.04
C LEU A 61 11.34 2.29 -0.14
N SER A 62 11.95 1.96 -1.27
CA SER A 62 13.31 2.43 -1.59
C SER A 62 13.33 3.93 -1.90
N GLY A 63 14.45 4.59 -1.58
CA GLY A 63 14.63 6.01 -1.89
C GLY A 63 14.65 6.21 -3.41
N GLY A 64 13.63 6.90 -3.95
CA GLY A 64 13.41 7.05 -5.38
C GLY A 64 12.05 6.50 -5.82
N PHE A 65 11.54 5.44 -5.18
CA PHE A 65 10.20 4.95 -5.49
C PHE A 65 9.12 5.90 -4.95
N ASP A 66 9.39 6.59 -3.84
CA ASP A 66 8.56 7.69 -3.32
C ASP A 66 8.31 8.79 -4.37
N LYS A 67 9.31 9.10 -5.21
CA LYS A 67 9.17 10.06 -6.31
C LYS A 67 8.26 9.53 -7.42
N VAL A 68 8.38 8.25 -7.77
CA VAL A 68 7.48 7.60 -8.74
C VAL A 68 6.04 7.63 -8.24
N LEU A 69 5.81 7.38 -6.94
CA LEU A 69 4.48 7.48 -6.33
C LEU A 69 3.96 8.91 -6.34
N ALA A 70 4.80 9.90 -6.02
CA ALA A 70 4.45 11.32 -6.10
C ALA A 70 4.08 11.72 -7.55
N GLU A 71 4.92 11.42 -8.54
CA GLU A 71 4.66 11.74 -9.95
C GLU A 71 3.39 11.06 -10.46
N SER A 72 3.17 9.79 -10.11
CA SER A 72 1.96 9.05 -10.47
C SER A 72 0.72 9.68 -9.83
N SER A 73 0.86 10.23 -8.62
CA SER A 73 -0.27 10.81 -7.88
C SER A 73 -0.85 12.10 -8.49
N VAL A 74 -0.20 12.68 -9.50
CA VAL A 74 -0.75 13.79 -10.29
C VAL A 74 -2.00 13.35 -11.07
N ARG A 75 -2.12 12.05 -11.39
CA ARG A 75 -3.26 11.49 -12.14
C ARG A 75 -4.41 11.00 -11.24
N GLY A 76 -4.19 10.96 -9.93
CA GLY A 76 -5.14 10.46 -8.93
C GLY A 76 -4.38 9.95 -7.70
N PRO A 77 -5.03 9.83 -6.54
CA PRO A 77 -4.35 9.52 -5.29
C PRO A 77 -3.72 8.12 -5.30
N VAL A 78 -2.55 7.99 -4.67
CA VAL A 78 -1.77 6.75 -4.60
C VAL A 78 -1.41 6.47 -3.15
N ALA A 79 -1.72 5.29 -2.65
CA ALA A 79 -1.32 4.84 -1.32
C ALA A 79 -0.19 3.83 -1.39
N TYR A 80 0.73 3.91 -0.43
CA TYR A 80 1.68 2.86 -0.13
C TYR A 80 1.37 2.31 1.25
N VAL A 81 1.25 0.98 1.37
CA VAL A 81 0.85 0.30 2.61
C VAL A 81 1.79 -0.85 2.94
N GLU A 82 2.05 -1.00 4.23
CA GLU A 82 2.79 -2.12 4.79
C GLU A 82 2.06 -2.67 6.01
N ALA A 83 1.99 -3.99 6.12
CA ALA A 83 1.50 -4.68 7.28
C ALA A 83 2.26 -5.99 7.46
N GLU A 84 2.66 -6.27 8.69
CA GLU A 84 3.14 -7.59 9.09
C GLU A 84 2.47 -7.96 10.41
N TYR A 85 1.85 -9.14 10.44
CA TYR A 85 1.27 -9.73 11.64
C TYR A 85 1.77 -11.16 11.82
N PHE A 86 2.04 -11.50 13.07
CA PHE A 86 2.29 -12.85 13.51
C PHE A 86 1.49 -13.14 14.79
N GLY A 87 0.62 -14.16 14.74
CA GLY A 87 -0.15 -14.54 15.93
C GLY A 87 -1.17 -13.50 16.39
N GLY A 88 -1.67 -12.65 15.49
CA GLY A 88 -2.62 -11.57 15.80
C GLY A 88 -1.97 -10.28 16.31
N VAL A 89 -0.65 -10.25 16.39
CA VAL A 89 0.14 -9.12 16.85
C VAL A 89 1.03 -8.67 15.70
N GLY A 90 1.12 -7.37 15.46
CA GLY A 90 1.79 -6.84 14.27
C GLY A 90 1.76 -5.33 14.19
N GLU A 91 2.30 -4.81 13.11
CA GLU A 91 2.36 -3.38 12.83
C GLU A 91 1.81 -3.05 11.45
N GLN A 92 1.43 -1.78 11.29
CA GLN A 92 1.01 -1.24 10.00
C GLN A 92 1.65 0.12 9.75
N ARG A 93 1.95 0.36 8.47
CA ARG A 93 2.36 1.67 7.97
C ARG A 93 1.56 2.01 6.73
N ALA A 94 1.28 3.30 6.56
CA ALA A 94 0.65 3.78 5.34
C ALA A 94 0.99 5.24 5.06
N ALA A 95 1.12 5.59 3.78
CA ALA A 95 1.20 6.97 3.30
C ALA A 95 0.38 7.11 2.02
N VAL A 96 -0.13 8.32 1.78
CA VAL A 96 -0.90 8.65 0.58
C VAL A 96 -0.32 9.90 -0.05
N TRP A 97 -0.07 9.80 -1.35
CA TRP A 97 0.27 10.90 -2.23
C TRP A 97 -0.96 11.30 -3.04
N ASP A 98 -1.15 12.61 -3.21
CA ASP A 98 -2.17 13.18 -4.08
C ASP A 98 -1.64 14.49 -4.65
N GLY A 99 -1.69 14.66 -5.97
CA GLY A 99 -1.18 15.85 -6.65
C GLY A 99 0.34 16.07 -6.50
N GLY A 100 1.12 15.01 -6.32
CA GLY A 100 2.57 15.09 -6.18
C GLY A 100 3.08 15.31 -4.75
N ILE A 101 2.19 15.41 -3.76
CA ILE A 101 2.56 15.64 -2.36
C ILE A 101 1.96 14.59 -1.44
N ILE A 102 2.59 14.36 -0.28
CA ILE A 102 2.03 13.49 0.74
C ILE A 102 0.88 14.21 1.44
N VAL A 103 -0.32 13.67 1.34
CA VAL A 103 -1.54 14.21 1.96
C VAL A 103 -1.99 13.41 3.19
N LEU A 104 -1.39 12.24 3.42
CA LEU A 104 -1.57 11.43 4.62
C LEU A 104 -0.28 10.66 4.93
N GLY A 105 0.14 10.67 6.19
CA GLY A 105 1.25 9.86 6.68
C GLY A 105 2.64 10.51 6.54
N PRO A 106 3.73 9.73 6.73
CA PRO A 106 3.71 8.29 7.03
C PRO A 106 3.04 8.02 8.39
N LEU A 107 1.96 7.24 8.36
CA LEU A 107 1.32 6.72 9.56
C LEU A 107 2.04 5.45 9.97
N HIS A 108 2.19 5.24 11.27
CA HIS A 108 2.75 4.01 11.83
C HIS A 108 2.01 3.66 13.11
N VAL A 109 1.55 2.42 13.20
CA VAL A 109 1.09 1.80 14.44
C VAL A 109 1.92 0.56 14.65
N GLY A 110 2.79 0.61 15.65
CA GLY A 110 3.69 -0.50 16.02
C GLY A 110 2.99 -1.62 16.77
N GLU A 111 3.73 -2.70 16.95
CA GLU A 111 3.29 -3.92 17.64
C GLU A 111 2.67 -3.64 19.01
N GLY A 112 1.51 -4.27 19.28
CA GLY A 112 0.83 -4.19 20.57
C GLY A 112 0.20 -2.82 20.88
N ARG A 113 0.21 -1.88 19.94
CA ARG A 113 -0.42 -0.57 20.08
C ARG A 113 -1.85 -0.61 19.54
N PRO A 114 -2.82 0.01 20.23
CA PRO A 114 -4.18 0.12 19.70
C PRO A 114 -4.19 1.04 18.48
N PHE A 115 -5.10 0.78 17.55
CA PHE A 115 -5.36 1.72 16.46
C PHE A 115 -5.98 3.02 16.98
N PRO A 116 -5.67 4.17 16.34
CA PRO A 116 -6.31 5.43 16.68
C PRO A 116 -7.81 5.37 16.33
N PRO A 117 -8.64 6.28 16.89
CA PRO A 117 -10.07 6.35 16.58
C PRO A 117 -10.40 6.52 15.10
N ALA A 118 -9.47 7.07 14.31
CA ALA A 118 -9.60 7.22 12.87
C ALA A 118 -9.47 5.91 12.07
N GLY A 119 -9.12 4.79 12.74
CA GLY A 119 -8.93 3.47 12.14
C GLY A 119 -7.45 3.09 11.97
N SER A 120 -7.21 1.89 11.43
CA SER A 120 -5.85 1.43 11.12
C SER A 120 -5.17 2.34 10.08
N PRO A 121 -3.81 2.39 10.02
CA PRO A 121 -3.10 3.12 8.96
C PRO A 121 -3.60 2.78 7.55
N ILE A 122 -3.85 1.50 7.26
CA ILE A 122 -4.31 1.06 5.94
C ILE A 122 -5.74 1.52 5.68
N SER A 123 -6.65 1.36 6.64
CA SER A 123 -8.05 1.78 6.47
C SER A 123 -8.15 3.31 6.27
N GLN A 124 -7.31 4.08 6.98
CA GLN A 124 -7.19 5.53 6.75
C GLN A 124 -6.67 5.89 5.34
N ALA A 125 -5.69 5.14 4.81
CA ALA A 125 -5.18 5.36 3.47
C ALA A 125 -6.22 5.01 2.40
N LEU A 126 -6.89 3.87 2.52
CA LEU A 126 -7.96 3.45 1.61
C LEU A 126 -9.12 4.46 1.56
N ARG A 127 -9.47 5.07 2.70
CA ARG A 127 -10.46 6.15 2.75
C ARG A 127 -10.05 7.36 1.92
N ARG A 128 -8.76 7.70 1.88
CA ARG A 128 -8.24 8.78 1.00
C ARG A 128 -8.25 8.40 -0.47
N LEU A 129 -8.23 7.11 -0.79
CA LEU A 129 -8.44 6.61 -2.15
C LEU A 129 -9.93 6.54 -2.55
N GLY A 130 -10.85 6.96 -1.66
CA GLY A 130 -12.27 6.97 -1.94
C GLY A 130 -13.00 5.65 -1.68
N VAL A 131 -12.40 4.71 -0.95
CA VAL A 131 -13.09 3.47 -0.56
C VAL A 131 -14.33 3.79 0.27
N ALA A 132 -15.46 3.26 -0.16
CA ALA A 132 -16.69 3.26 0.62
C ALA A 132 -16.76 1.99 1.46
N ALA A 133 -16.81 2.16 2.78
CA ALA A 133 -17.09 1.08 3.72
C ALA A 133 -18.50 1.22 4.30
N SER A 134 -19.11 0.09 4.69
CA SER A 134 -20.39 0.08 5.40
C SER A 134 -20.20 0.38 6.89
N ALA A 135 -21.27 0.47 7.68
CA ALA A 135 -21.16 0.66 9.12
C ALA A 135 -20.61 -0.59 9.86
N GLU A 136 -20.64 -1.75 9.21
CA GLU A 136 -20.32 -3.06 9.80
C GLU A 136 -18.91 -3.54 9.46
N GLU A 137 -18.24 -2.88 8.51
CA GLU A 137 -16.90 -3.25 8.04
C GLU A 137 -16.03 -2.01 7.87
N ASP A 138 -14.71 -2.18 7.91
CA ASP A 138 -13.77 -1.10 7.61
C ASP A 138 -13.31 -1.14 6.15
N GLU A 139 -12.59 -0.11 5.70
CA GLU A 139 -12.13 -0.02 4.31
C GLU A 139 -11.25 -1.21 3.90
N PHE A 140 -10.46 -1.76 4.84
CA PHE A 140 -9.65 -2.96 4.60
C PHE A 140 -10.51 -4.17 4.23
N SER A 141 -11.61 -4.37 4.95
CA SER A 141 -12.56 -5.45 4.72
C SER A 141 -13.38 -5.22 3.45
N ALA A 142 -13.81 -3.98 3.21
CA ALA A 142 -14.64 -3.58 2.07
C ALA A 142 -13.98 -3.83 0.70
N VAL A 143 -12.65 -3.69 0.61
CA VAL A 143 -11.88 -4.02 -0.61
C VAL A 143 -11.26 -5.42 -0.57
N GLY A 144 -11.59 -6.22 0.45
CA GLY A 144 -11.20 -7.62 0.51
C GLY A 144 -9.71 -7.87 0.73
N LEU A 145 -8.97 -6.97 1.39
CA LEU A 145 -7.54 -7.19 1.68
C LEU A 145 -7.25 -8.41 2.58
N HIS A 146 -8.30 -8.98 3.18
CA HIS A 146 -8.26 -10.22 3.95
C HIS A 146 -8.24 -11.49 3.09
N ARG A 147 -8.50 -11.41 1.77
CA ARG A 147 -8.60 -12.57 0.86
C ARG A 147 -7.29 -13.34 0.72
N HIS A 148 -6.17 -12.63 0.75
CA HIS A 148 -4.83 -13.20 0.69
C HIS A 148 -4.02 -12.75 1.89
N ARG A 149 -3.26 -13.68 2.47
CA ARG A 149 -2.43 -13.42 3.65
C ARG A 149 -1.00 -12.99 3.33
N HIS A 150 -0.57 -13.14 2.08
CA HIS A 150 0.79 -12.88 1.63
C HIS A 150 0.74 -12.04 0.37
N SER A 151 1.66 -11.09 0.26
CA SER A 151 1.71 -10.13 -0.85
C SER A 151 1.78 -10.83 -2.22
N GLU A 152 2.58 -11.89 -2.35
CA GLU A 152 2.74 -12.65 -3.59
C GLU A 152 1.46 -13.34 -4.05
N ALA A 153 0.57 -13.73 -3.12
CA ALA A 153 -0.63 -14.49 -3.44
C ALA A 153 -1.67 -13.69 -4.24
N TRP A 154 -1.55 -12.36 -4.29
CA TRP A 154 -2.39 -11.50 -5.11
C TRP A 154 -2.11 -11.61 -6.62
N ILE A 155 -0.91 -12.06 -6.99
CA ILE A 155 -0.45 -12.14 -8.38
C ILE A 155 -0.07 -13.57 -8.79
N ALA A 156 -0.35 -14.56 -7.95
CA ALA A 156 -0.07 -15.97 -8.21
C ALA A 156 -0.92 -16.54 -9.35
#